data_AF-A0A4S1GUW6-F1
#
_entry.id   AF-A0A4S1GUW6-F1
#
_cell.length_a   1.000
_cell.length_b   1.000
_cell.length_c   1.000
_cell.angle_alpha   90.00
_cell.angle_beta   90.00
_cell.angle_gamma   90.00
#
_symmetry.space_group_name_H-M   'P 1'
#
loop_
_entity.id
_entity.type
_entity.pdbx_description
1 polymer ?
#
loop_
_entity_poly.entity_id
_entity_poly.type
_entity_poly.pdbx_seq_one_letter_code
_entity_poly.pdbx_strand_id
1 'polypeptide(L)'
;MIYDRKDIPNLADEYVLGLTESTAAAEIEDAMERDSELKAAIAASRERFLPLDTAITPATVNESLWHRIESGLTSQPVTRYMSVSTLANDNNSKGWKIAALSSIAAALLLAIGLGYSLIHKAEPLVVAVLINEAGDIQAVVEDFGDERAMIRILADFAVPNDKTIEVWTLPSREIGPVSLGLLKGVRSARLDGPALPTPRDNQLYEITLEQAGGSPTGRPTGPILAKGLAKFPR
;
A
#
# COMPACT_ATOMS: atom_id res chain seq x y z
N MET A 1 49.48 9.87 -1.16
CA MET A 1 49.64 8.46 -1.54
C MET A 1 49.02 8.10 -2.89
N ILE A 2 49.76 7.40 -3.76
CA ILE A 2 49.23 6.69 -4.93
C ILE A 2 49.50 5.21 -4.67
N TYR A 3 48.45 4.40 -4.49
CA TYR A 3 48.52 2.95 -4.33
C TYR A 3 47.65 2.29 -5.41
N ASP A 4 48.05 1.11 -5.91
CA ASP A 4 47.18 0.31 -6.78
C ASP A 4 46.03 -0.24 -5.91
N ARG A 5 44.82 -0.26 -6.46
CA ARG A 5 43.66 -0.85 -5.75
C ARG A 5 43.89 -2.30 -5.38
N LYS A 6 44.71 -3.02 -6.15
CA LYS A 6 45.09 -4.41 -5.86
C LYS A 6 45.90 -4.55 -4.58
N ASP A 7 46.60 -3.49 -4.15
CA ASP A 7 47.49 -3.51 -2.98
C ASP A 7 46.79 -3.06 -1.69
N ILE A 8 45.54 -2.56 -1.79
CA ILE A 8 44.74 -2.09 -0.65
C ILE A 8 44.67 -3.12 0.50
N PRO A 9 44.45 -4.43 0.25
CA PRO A 9 44.39 -5.41 1.34
C PRO A 9 45.70 -5.54 2.11
N ASN A 10 46.84 -5.54 1.40
CA ASN A 10 48.16 -5.64 2.04
C ASN A 10 48.49 -4.35 2.81
N LEU A 11 48.19 -3.19 2.21
CA LEU A 11 48.38 -1.89 2.85
C LEU A 11 47.57 -1.76 4.14
N ALA A 12 46.32 -2.25 4.13
CA ALA A 12 45.46 -2.30 5.30
C ALA A 12 46.08 -3.15 6.42
N ASP A 13 46.66 -4.30 6.08
CA ASP A 13 47.30 -5.20 7.04
C ASP A 13 48.57 -4.61 7.64
N GLU A 14 49.44 -4.03 6.81
CA GLU A 14 50.65 -3.35 7.29
C GLU A 14 50.31 -2.19 8.21
N TYR A 15 49.29 -1.40 7.87
CA TYR A 15 48.83 -0.30 8.72
C TYR A 15 48.27 -0.79 10.05
N VAL A 16 47.40 -1.80 10.04
CA VAL A 16 46.77 -2.33 11.27
C VAL A 16 47.78 -3.01 12.19
N LEU A 17 48.76 -3.73 11.63
CA LEU A 17 49.84 -4.35 12.39
C LEU A 17 50.91 -3.35 12.84
N GLY A 18 50.80 -2.06 12.48
CA GLY A 18 51.76 -1.03 12.84
C GLY A 18 53.12 -1.18 12.14
N LEU A 19 53.15 -1.81 10.97
CA LEU A 19 54.36 -2.03 10.16
C LEU A 19 54.64 -0.86 9.20
N THR A 20 53.74 0.11 9.13
CA THR A 20 53.86 1.29 8.26
C THR A 20 54.67 2.40 8.93
N GLU A 21 55.53 3.07 8.16
CA GLU A 21 56.27 4.27 8.58
C GLU A 21 55.31 5.42 8.98
N SER A 22 55.72 6.26 9.93
CA SER A 22 54.85 7.31 10.50
C SER A 22 54.27 8.28 9.47
N THR A 23 55.02 8.61 8.42
CA THR A 23 54.55 9.46 7.31
C THR A 23 53.50 8.75 6.46
N ALA A 24 53.71 7.46 6.16
CA ALA A 24 52.77 6.67 5.37
C ALA A 24 51.49 6.35 6.16
N ALA A 25 51.57 6.18 7.49
CA ALA A 25 50.40 6.05 8.35
C ALA A 25 49.52 7.31 8.31
N ALA A 26 50.11 8.49 8.38
CA ALA A 26 49.38 9.76 8.25
C ALA A 26 48.73 9.91 6.85
N GLU A 27 49.44 9.50 5.79
CA GLU A 27 48.87 9.50 4.43
C GLU A 27 47.68 8.53 4.27
N ILE A 28 47.74 7.36 4.93
CA ILE A 28 46.63 6.40 4.96
C ILE A 28 45.44 6.99 5.71
N GLU A 29 45.66 7.63 6.86
CA GLU A 29 44.62 8.28 7.64
C GLU A 29 43.90 9.39 6.85
N ASP A 30 44.66 10.23 6.15
CA ASP A 30 44.12 11.25 5.23
C ASP A 30 43.38 10.64 4.03
N ALA A 31 43.82 9.49 3.53
CA ALA A 31 43.19 8.80 2.41
C ALA A 31 41.86 8.12 2.81
N MET A 32 41.77 7.59 4.03
CA MET A 32 40.56 6.94 4.57
C MET A 32 39.33 7.87 4.62
N GLU A 33 39.54 9.20 4.64
CA GLU A 33 38.43 10.16 4.57
C GLU A 33 37.74 10.18 3.20
N ARG A 34 38.46 9.81 2.14
CA ARG A 34 38.01 9.97 0.74
C ARG A 34 37.86 8.64 -0.01
N ASP A 35 38.48 7.58 0.48
CA ASP A 35 38.45 6.25 -0.14
C ASP A 35 37.70 5.24 0.76
N SER A 36 36.47 4.91 0.35
CA SER A 36 35.63 3.95 1.08
C SER A 36 36.13 2.51 0.98
N GLU A 37 36.84 2.15 -0.09
CA GLU A 37 37.39 0.80 -0.28
C GLU A 37 38.57 0.56 0.66
N LEU A 38 39.49 1.53 0.74
CA LEU A 38 40.58 1.52 1.72
C LEU A 38 40.06 1.46 3.16
N LYS A 39 39.07 2.29 3.49
CA LYS A 39 38.45 2.31 4.83
C LYS A 39 37.82 0.96 5.19
N ALA A 40 37.13 0.33 4.26
CA ALA A 40 36.52 -0.98 4.47
C ALA A 40 37.58 -2.08 4.65
N ALA A 41 38.66 -2.05 3.85
CA ALA A 41 39.76 -3.01 3.98
C ALA A 41 40.46 -2.91 5.34
N ILE A 42 40.72 -1.68 5.83
CA ILE A 42 41.30 -1.44 7.15
C ILE A 42 40.39 -1.95 8.27
N ALA A 43 39.08 -1.70 8.17
CA ALA A 43 38.11 -2.23 9.14
C ALA A 43 38.10 -3.77 9.16
N ALA A 44 38.10 -4.40 7.98
CA ALA A 44 38.16 -5.87 7.87
C ALA A 44 39.49 -6.44 8.40
N SER A 45 40.60 -5.73 8.21
CA SER A 45 41.91 -6.09 8.75
C SER A 45 41.93 -6.02 10.29
N ARG A 46 41.40 -4.94 10.88
CA ARG A 46 41.23 -4.81 12.35
C ARG A 46 40.42 -5.96 12.94
N GLU A 47 39.27 -6.27 12.34
CA GLU A 47 38.44 -7.38 12.82
C GLU A 47 39.19 -8.73 12.74
N ARG A 48 39.96 -8.93 11.67
CA ARG A 48 40.74 -10.17 11.48
C ARG A 48 41.86 -10.32 12.52
N PHE A 49 42.48 -9.23 12.95
CA PHE A 49 43.58 -9.27 13.91
C PHE A 49 43.15 -9.04 15.37
N LEU A 50 41.92 -8.63 15.63
CA LEU A 50 41.34 -8.47 16.98
C LEU A 50 41.53 -9.71 17.91
N PRO A 51 41.47 -10.97 17.42
CA PRO A 51 41.76 -12.12 18.26
C PRO A 51 43.19 -12.12 18.86
N LEU A 52 44.16 -11.47 18.23
CA LEU A 52 45.53 -11.35 18.74
C LEU A 52 45.57 -10.46 19.99
N ASP A 53 44.84 -9.35 19.99
CA ASP A 53 44.79 -8.42 21.12
C ASP A 53 44.04 -9.01 22.31
N THR A 54 42.93 -9.72 22.03
CA THR A 54 42.07 -10.30 23.08
C THR A 54 42.65 -11.58 23.70
N ALA A 55 43.63 -12.22 23.06
CA ALA A 55 44.31 -13.41 23.57
C ALA A 55 45.43 -13.09 24.59
N ILE A 56 45.77 -11.81 24.80
CA ILE A 56 46.88 -11.39 25.67
C ILE A 56 46.37 -11.12 27.08
N THR A 57 47.10 -11.63 28.09
CA THR A 57 46.83 -11.31 29.50
C THR A 57 47.07 -9.82 29.78
N PRO A 58 46.11 -9.08 30.36
CA PRO A 58 46.29 -7.67 30.69
C PRO A 58 47.48 -7.43 31.63
N ALA A 59 48.35 -6.49 31.29
CA ALA A 59 49.42 -6.04 32.16
C ALA A 59 48.90 -5.02 33.19
N THR A 60 49.34 -5.15 34.44
CA THR A 60 49.01 -4.16 35.48
C THR A 60 49.76 -2.86 35.22
N VAL A 61 49.02 -1.75 35.04
CA VAL A 61 49.58 -0.40 34.86
C VAL A 61 49.49 0.41 36.16
N ASN A 62 50.43 1.32 36.38
CA ASN A 62 50.46 2.20 37.56
C ASN A 62 49.42 3.33 37.44
N GLU A 63 48.72 3.69 38.51
CA GLU A 63 47.74 4.80 38.54
C GLU A 63 48.32 6.15 38.11
N SER A 64 49.61 6.40 38.38
CA SER A 64 50.30 7.62 37.91
C SER A 64 50.32 7.75 36.38
N LEU A 65 50.30 6.64 35.64
CA LEU A 65 50.18 6.66 34.18
C LEU A 65 48.81 7.18 33.76
N TRP A 66 47.74 6.75 34.45
CA TRP A 66 46.38 7.21 34.17
C TRP A 66 46.23 8.71 34.42
N HIS A 67 46.71 9.22 35.55
CA HIS A 67 46.70 10.66 35.82
C HIS A 67 47.50 11.47 34.79
N ARG A 68 48.64 10.93 34.32
CA ARG A 68 49.46 11.58 33.30
C ARG A 68 48.72 11.65 31.95
N ILE A 69 48.01 10.60 31.56
CA ILE A 69 47.16 10.60 30.36
C ILE A 69 46.04 11.64 30.50
N GLU A 70 45.32 11.64 31.62
CA GLU A 70 44.20 12.57 31.89
C GLU A 70 44.63 14.05 31.84
N SER A 71 45.77 14.38 32.45
CA SER A 71 46.34 15.74 32.41
C SER A 71 46.88 16.13 31.02
N GLY A 72 47.31 15.16 30.21
CA GLY A 72 47.77 15.38 28.84
C GLY A 72 46.63 15.72 27.88
N LEU A 73 45.46 15.09 28.07
CA LEU A 73 44.26 15.35 27.27
C LEU A 73 43.71 16.78 27.45
N THR A 74 43.86 17.35 28.65
CA THR A 74 43.45 18.74 28.94
C THR A 74 44.45 19.79 28.43
N SER A 75 45.70 19.39 28.16
CA SER A 75 46.79 20.27 27.73
C SER A 75 46.99 20.31 26.22
N GLN A 76 46.25 19.52 25.45
CA GLN A 76 46.28 19.60 23.99
C GLN A 76 45.70 20.98 23.63
N PRO A 77 46.49 21.91 23.04
CA PRO A 77 45.89 23.11 22.51
C PRO A 77 44.85 22.61 21.53
N VAL A 78 43.59 22.98 21.76
CA VAL A 78 42.56 22.82 20.75
C VAL A 78 43.07 23.68 19.60
N THR A 79 43.83 23.07 18.69
CA THR A 79 44.07 23.63 17.37
C THR A 79 42.65 23.79 16.89
N ARG A 80 42.20 25.05 16.91
CA ARG A 80 40.87 25.44 16.53
C ARG A 80 40.85 25.24 15.01
N TYR A 81 40.80 23.99 14.58
CA TYR A 81 40.26 23.65 13.29
C TYR A 81 38.87 24.24 13.35
N MET A 82 38.70 25.37 12.68
CA MET A 82 37.41 25.84 12.27
C MET A 82 36.86 24.87 11.22
N SER A 83 36.70 23.61 11.58
CA SER A 83 35.69 22.77 10.99
C SER A 83 34.55 22.83 11.97
N VAL A 84 33.48 23.52 11.55
CA VAL A 84 32.16 23.31 12.12
C VAL A 84 31.97 21.80 12.16
N SER A 85 32.05 21.21 13.35
CA SER A 85 31.62 19.84 13.60
C SER A 85 30.12 19.86 13.39
N THR A 86 29.68 19.74 12.13
CA THR A 86 28.36 19.19 11.87
C THR A 86 28.42 17.78 12.46
N LEU A 87 27.47 17.49 13.34
CA LEU A 87 27.25 16.18 13.92
C LEU A 87 27.48 15.13 12.82
N ALA A 88 28.23 14.06 13.10
CA ALA A 88 28.54 12.97 12.16
C ALA A 88 27.29 12.25 11.56
N ASN A 89 26.10 12.71 11.92
CA ASN A 89 24.86 12.47 11.21
C ASN A 89 24.36 13.76 10.54
N ASP A 90 25.15 14.31 9.61
CA ASP A 90 24.73 15.46 8.82
C ASP A 90 23.88 14.98 7.65
N ASN A 91 22.71 14.42 7.96
CA ASN A 91 21.67 14.20 6.95
C ASN A 91 20.97 15.53 6.62
N ASN A 92 21.78 16.52 6.24
CA ASN A 92 21.35 17.79 5.70
C ASN A 92 21.02 17.68 4.20
N SER A 93 20.90 16.45 3.68
CA SER A 93 20.27 16.23 2.39
C SER A 93 18.80 16.64 2.52
N LYS A 94 18.48 17.86 2.08
CA LYS A 94 17.09 18.33 1.94
C LYS A 94 16.24 17.30 1.19
N GLY A 95 16.85 16.50 0.31
CA GLY A 95 16.25 15.37 -0.39
C GLY A 95 15.59 14.33 0.52
N TRP A 96 16.27 13.82 1.57
CA TRP A 96 15.67 12.80 2.44
C TRP A 96 14.54 13.37 3.31
N LYS A 97 14.68 14.62 3.78
CA LYS A 97 13.61 15.31 4.52
C LYS A 97 12.38 15.54 3.65
N ILE A 98 12.56 15.97 2.39
CA ILE A 98 11.47 16.13 1.41
C ILE A 98 10.82 14.77 1.09
N ALA A 99 11.62 13.71 0.90
CA ALA A 99 11.09 12.37 0.68
C ALA A 99 10.27 11.86 1.88
N ALA A 100 10.77 12.06 3.11
CA ALA A 100 10.05 11.71 4.33
C ALA A 100 8.73 12.49 4.46
N LEU A 101 8.76 13.81 4.28
CA LEU A 101 7.54 14.66 4.30
C LEU A 101 6.54 14.27 3.21
N SER A 102 7.02 13.97 2.00
CA SER A 102 6.17 13.52 0.89
C SER A 102 5.53 12.16 1.18
N SER A 103 6.27 11.23 1.78
CA SER A 103 5.72 9.92 2.16
C SER A 103 4.63 10.02 3.22
N ILE A 104 4.80 10.91 4.22
CA ILE A 104 3.78 11.17 5.24
C ILE A 104 2.55 11.82 4.61
N ALA A 105 2.73 12.81 3.74
CA ALA A 105 1.62 13.45 3.03
C ALA A 105 0.86 12.45 2.15
N ALA A 106 1.57 11.59 1.41
CA ALA A 106 0.96 10.54 0.60
C ALA A 106 0.20 9.52 1.46
N ALA A 107 0.77 9.10 2.59
CA ALA A 107 0.11 8.19 3.53
C ALA A 107 -1.15 8.81 4.14
N LEU A 108 -1.13 10.09 4.49
CA LEU A 108 -2.30 10.81 4.99
C LEU A 108 -3.38 10.95 3.91
N LEU A 109 -3.00 11.31 2.68
CA LEU A 109 -3.95 11.37 1.56
C LEU A 109 -4.56 10.00 1.26
N LEU A 110 -3.76 8.95 1.33
CA LEU A 110 -4.23 7.57 1.17
C LEU A 110 -5.17 7.18 2.32
N ALA A 111 -4.82 7.48 3.56
CA ALA A 111 -5.68 7.22 4.72
C ALA A 111 -7.01 7.98 4.66
N ILE A 112 -6.99 9.25 4.26
CA ILE A 112 -8.19 10.07 4.05
C ILE A 112 -9.00 9.50 2.89
N GLY A 113 -8.37 9.13 1.78
CA GLY A 113 -9.02 8.55 0.61
C GLY A 113 -9.69 7.21 0.92
N LEU A 114 -9.01 6.32 1.63
CA LEU A 114 -9.60 5.06 2.09
C LEU A 114 -10.71 5.29 3.11
N GLY A 115 -10.51 6.20 4.07
CA GLY A 115 -11.54 6.56 5.05
C GLY A 115 -12.79 7.09 4.37
N TYR A 116 -12.63 8.00 3.41
CA TYR A 116 -13.73 8.51 2.61
C TYR A 116 -14.44 7.39 1.84
N SER A 117 -13.69 6.53 1.15
CA SER A 117 -14.25 5.41 0.38
C SER A 117 -14.99 4.37 1.23
N LEU A 118 -14.54 4.11 2.46
CA LEU A 118 -15.17 3.15 3.36
C LEU A 118 -16.44 3.70 4.01
N ILE A 119 -16.46 5.01 4.28
CA ILE A 119 -17.60 5.69 4.91
C ILE A 119 -18.68 6.04 3.87
N HIS A 120 -18.30 6.42 2.65
CA HIS A 120 -19.25 6.81 1.60
C HIS A 120 -19.60 5.61 0.70
N LYS A 121 -20.17 4.56 1.30
CA LYS A 121 -20.91 3.58 0.51
C LYS A 121 -22.19 4.26 0.06
N ALA A 122 -22.42 4.33 -1.25
CA ALA A 122 -23.68 4.83 -1.76
C ALA A 122 -24.81 4.00 -1.15
N GLU A 123 -25.75 4.65 -0.47
CA GLU A 123 -26.96 4.01 0.01
C GLU A 123 -27.96 3.92 -1.14
N PRO A 124 -28.70 2.80 -1.29
CA PRO A 124 -29.74 2.73 -2.29
C PRO A 124 -30.84 3.73 -1.98
N LEU A 125 -31.40 4.36 -3.00
CA LEU A 125 -32.59 5.20 -2.83
C LEU A 125 -33.81 4.35 -2.55
N VAL A 126 -33.94 3.18 -3.18
CA VAL A 126 -35.01 2.23 -2.86
C VAL A 126 -34.52 0.79 -2.84
N VAL A 127 -35.22 -0.03 -2.06
CA VAL A 127 -35.02 -1.48 -1.98
C VAL A 127 -36.33 -2.18 -2.28
N ALA A 128 -36.32 -3.14 -3.21
CA ALA A 128 -37.45 -4.00 -3.53
C ALA A 128 -37.12 -5.45 -3.16
N VAL A 129 -37.94 -6.05 -2.30
CA VAL A 129 -37.86 -7.49 -1.99
C VAL A 129 -38.78 -8.22 -2.97
N LEU A 130 -38.21 -9.09 -3.80
CA LEU A 130 -38.94 -9.81 -4.85
C LEU A 130 -39.37 -11.17 -4.32
N ILE A 131 -40.68 -11.44 -4.42
CA ILE A 131 -41.30 -12.71 -4.00
C ILE A 131 -41.87 -13.46 -5.20
N ASN A 132 -41.88 -14.80 -5.12
CA ASN A 132 -42.57 -15.64 -6.09
C ASN A 132 -44.09 -15.68 -5.80
N GLU A 133 -44.85 -16.43 -6.59
CA GLU A 133 -46.30 -16.61 -6.38
C GLU A 133 -46.65 -17.31 -5.07
N ALA A 134 -45.75 -18.15 -4.53
CA ALA A 134 -45.92 -18.81 -3.23
C ALA A 134 -45.66 -17.87 -2.03
N GLY A 135 -45.10 -16.67 -2.27
CA GLY A 135 -44.75 -15.70 -1.24
C GLY A 135 -43.33 -15.84 -0.69
N ASP A 136 -42.51 -16.74 -1.25
CA ASP A 136 -41.12 -16.93 -0.84
C ASP A 136 -40.22 -15.83 -1.43
N ILE A 137 -39.29 -15.33 -0.62
CA ILE A 137 -38.30 -14.33 -1.05
C ILE A 137 -37.31 -14.97 -2.03
N GLN A 138 -37.21 -14.40 -3.23
CA GLN A 138 -36.34 -14.91 -4.29
C GLN A 138 -35.13 -14.01 -4.56
N ALA A 139 -35.29 -12.69 -4.43
CA ALA A 139 -34.23 -11.73 -4.71
C ALA A 139 -34.49 -10.39 -4.00
N VAL A 140 -33.45 -9.57 -3.92
CA VAL A 140 -33.54 -8.17 -3.48
C VAL A 140 -32.92 -7.29 -4.55
N VAL A 141 -33.61 -6.23 -4.94
CA VAL A 141 -33.10 -5.18 -5.83
C VAL A 141 -32.86 -3.91 -5.02
N GLU A 142 -31.68 -3.35 -5.15
CA GLU A 142 -31.24 -2.08 -4.57
C GLU A 142 -31.01 -1.11 -5.74
N ASP A 143 -31.80 -0.04 -5.81
CA ASP A 143 -31.70 0.96 -6.86
C ASP A 143 -31.17 2.28 -6.28
N PHE A 144 -30.10 2.80 -6.88
CA PHE A 144 -29.39 3.99 -6.44
C PHE A 144 -29.88 5.27 -7.15
N GLY A 145 -30.85 5.14 -8.07
CA GLY A 145 -31.51 6.18 -8.86
C GLY A 145 -30.65 6.91 -9.87
N ASP A 146 -29.53 6.30 -10.24
CA ASP A 146 -28.79 6.59 -11.44
C ASP A 146 -28.90 5.40 -12.41
N GLU A 147 -27.86 5.11 -13.18
CA GLU A 147 -27.81 3.97 -14.12
C GLU A 147 -27.48 2.63 -13.41
N ARG A 148 -27.35 2.65 -12.08
CA ARG A 148 -26.86 1.51 -11.30
C ARG A 148 -27.99 0.94 -10.46
N ALA A 149 -28.30 -0.32 -10.70
CA ALA A 149 -29.06 -1.15 -9.77
C ALA A 149 -28.20 -2.36 -9.37
N MET A 150 -28.42 -2.87 -8.16
CA MET A 150 -27.81 -4.11 -7.70
C MET A 150 -28.91 -5.10 -7.42
N ILE A 151 -28.78 -6.32 -7.94
CA ILE A 151 -29.66 -7.43 -7.59
C ILE A 151 -28.88 -8.50 -6.85
N ARG A 152 -29.46 -8.96 -5.75
CA ARG A 152 -28.99 -10.10 -4.99
C ARG A 152 -30.00 -11.23 -5.10
N ILE A 153 -29.61 -12.30 -5.77
CA ILE A 153 -30.42 -13.51 -5.87
C ILE A 153 -30.27 -14.32 -4.58
N LEU A 154 -31.40 -14.72 -4.00
CA LEU A 154 -31.48 -15.42 -2.72
C LEU A 154 -31.98 -16.87 -2.85
N ALA A 155 -32.51 -17.23 -4.02
CA ALA A 155 -33.00 -18.58 -4.33
C ALA A 155 -32.30 -19.16 -5.57
N ASP A 156 -32.24 -20.48 -5.65
CA ASP A 156 -31.70 -21.18 -6.81
C ASP A 156 -32.75 -21.25 -7.92
N PHE A 157 -32.44 -20.66 -9.08
CA PHE A 157 -33.26 -20.78 -10.28
C PHE A 157 -32.69 -21.85 -11.22
N ALA A 158 -33.55 -22.74 -11.71
CA ALA A 158 -33.18 -23.59 -12.84
C ALA A 158 -33.28 -22.76 -14.13
N VAL A 159 -32.16 -22.27 -14.65
CA VAL A 159 -32.09 -21.49 -15.90
C VAL A 159 -31.59 -22.41 -17.02
N PRO A 160 -32.45 -22.76 -18.01
CA PRO A 160 -32.02 -23.50 -19.20
C PRO A 160 -30.92 -22.77 -19.99
N ASN A 161 -30.10 -23.53 -20.74
CA ASN A 161 -28.97 -22.97 -21.50
C ASN A 161 -29.38 -21.96 -22.59
N ASP A 162 -30.62 -22.02 -23.07
CA ASP A 162 -31.21 -21.14 -24.08
C ASP A 162 -31.99 -19.97 -23.47
N LYS A 163 -31.92 -19.79 -22.14
CA LYS A 163 -32.64 -18.78 -21.38
C LYS A 163 -31.69 -17.92 -20.55
N THR A 164 -32.17 -16.76 -20.15
CA THR A 164 -31.47 -15.84 -19.25
C THR A 164 -32.47 -15.20 -18.31
N ILE A 165 -32.00 -14.77 -17.14
CA ILE A 165 -32.82 -13.93 -16.26
C ILE A 165 -32.63 -12.48 -16.70
N GLU A 166 -33.73 -11.76 -16.84
CA GLU A 166 -33.74 -10.31 -17.08
C GLU A 166 -34.46 -9.60 -15.94
N VAL A 167 -33.89 -8.48 -15.52
CA VAL A 167 -34.41 -7.67 -14.41
C VAL A 167 -35.06 -6.43 -14.97
N TRP A 168 -36.25 -6.11 -14.47
CA TRP A 168 -37.09 -5.04 -14.97
C TRP A 168 -37.53 -4.12 -13.84
N THR A 169 -37.84 -2.89 -14.24
CA THR A 169 -38.50 -1.90 -13.39
C THR A 169 -39.62 -1.22 -14.15
N LEU A 170 -40.62 -0.73 -13.44
CA LEU A 170 -41.74 0.04 -14.02
C LEU A 170 -41.79 1.43 -13.39
N PRO A 171 -41.03 2.41 -13.92
CA PRO A 171 -40.96 3.76 -13.33
C PRO A 171 -42.31 4.48 -13.28
N SER A 172 -43.10 4.31 -14.34
CA SER A 172 -44.47 4.79 -14.43
C SER A 172 -45.26 4.05 -15.51
N ARG A 173 -46.59 4.19 -15.53
CA ARG A 173 -47.44 3.57 -16.56
C ARG A 173 -47.20 4.16 -17.95
N GLU A 174 -46.79 5.43 -18.01
CA GLU A 174 -46.53 6.17 -19.24
C GLU A 174 -45.22 5.74 -19.89
N ILE A 175 -44.18 5.50 -19.09
CA ILE A 175 -42.88 5.01 -19.57
C ILE A 175 -42.99 3.51 -19.90
N GLY A 176 -43.71 2.75 -19.08
CA GLY A 176 -43.80 1.30 -19.20
C GLY A 176 -42.58 0.58 -18.62
N PRO A 177 -42.52 -0.76 -18.77
CA PRO A 177 -41.42 -1.56 -18.25
C PRO A 177 -40.11 -1.20 -18.93
N VAL A 178 -39.04 -1.11 -18.15
CA VAL A 178 -37.68 -0.86 -18.63
C VAL A 178 -36.76 -1.93 -18.08
N SER A 179 -35.94 -2.50 -18.97
CA SER A 179 -34.92 -3.48 -18.58
C SER A 179 -33.79 -2.77 -17.82
N LEU A 180 -33.44 -3.31 -16.66
CA LEU A 180 -32.26 -2.95 -15.90
C LEU A 180 -31.04 -3.77 -16.33
N GLY A 181 -31.26 -4.93 -16.96
CA GLY A 181 -30.20 -5.74 -17.53
C GLY A 181 -30.37 -7.24 -17.33
N LEU A 182 -29.45 -7.99 -17.93
CA LEU A 182 -29.43 -9.45 -17.93
C LEU A 182 -28.48 -10.00 -16.87
N LEU A 183 -28.87 -11.11 -16.25
CA LEU A 183 -28.01 -11.85 -15.33
C LEU A 183 -27.25 -12.96 -16.04
N LYS A 184 -25.95 -13.01 -15.79
CA LYS A 184 -25.10 -14.12 -16.20
C LYS A 184 -25.24 -15.27 -15.19
N GLY A 185 -26.25 -16.11 -15.40
CA GLY A 185 -26.60 -17.20 -14.50
C GLY A 185 -27.31 -16.73 -13.22
N VAL A 186 -27.24 -17.53 -12.15
CA VAL A 186 -27.98 -17.31 -10.89
C VAL A 186 -27.04 -16.73 -9.83
N ARG A 187 -26.58 -15.49 -10.04
CA ARG A 187 -25.68 -14.81 -9.12
C ARG A 187 -26.08 -13.37 -8.95
N SER A 188 -25.75 -12.82 -7.79
CA SER A 188 -25.84 -11.39 -7.54
C SER A 188 -24.99 -10.63 -8.55
N ALA A 189 -25.53 -9.55 -9.10
CA ALA A 189 -24.85 -8.75 -10.10
C ALA A 189 -25.22 -7.28 -9.94
N ARG A 190 -24.31 -6.44 -10.42
CA ARG A 190 -24.62 -5.06 -10.75
C ARG A 190 -25.24 -5.03 -12.15
N LEU A 191 -26.27 -4.22 -12.27
CA LEU A 191 -27.04 -3.99 -13.46
C LEU A 191 -26.76 -2.56 -13.91
N ASP A 192 -26.31 -2.43 -15.16
CA ASP A 192 -26.06 -1.14 -15.81
C ASP A 192 -27.22 -0.88 -16.79
N GLY A 193 -28.28 -0.28 -16.26
CA GLY A 193 -29.51 0.02 -16.99
C GLY A 193 -29.45 1.38 -17.71
N PRO A 194 -30.48 1.73 -18.50
CA PRO A 194 -30.56 3.08 -19.08
C PRO A 194 -30.77 4.13 -17.98
N ALA A 195 -30.48 5.39 -18.30
CA ALA A 195 -30.82 6.51 -17.42
C ALA A 195 -32.34 6.58 -17.19
N LEU A 196 -32.75 6.44 -15.93
CA LEU A 196 -34.15 6.44 -15.50
C LEU A 196 -34.47 7.63 -14.59
N PRO A 197 -35.75 8.03 -14.48
CA PRO A 197 -36.17 8.95 -13.44
C PRO A 197 -35.85 8.40 -12.04
N THR A 198 -35.74 9.29 -11.06
CA THR A 198 -35.52 8.89 -9.66
C THR A 198 -36.56 7.87 -9.21
N PRO A 199 -36.13 6.72 -8.64
CA PRO A 199 -37.02 5.67 -8.17
C PRO A 199 -38.03 6.17 -7.13
N ARG A 200 -39.24 5.62 -7.18
CA ARG A 200 -40.36 6.02 -6.33
C ARG A 200 -40.72 4.94 -5.32
N ASP A 201 -41.37 5.34 -4.23
CA ASP A 201 -42.03 4.39 -3.33
C ASP A 201 -43.10 3.61 -4.10
N ASN A 202 -43.21 2.31 -3.83
CA ASN A 202 -44.09 1.37 -4.52
C ASN A 202 -43.84 1.23 -6.03
N GLN A 203 -42.64 1.56 -6.52
CA GLN A 203 -42.25 1.23 -7.89
C GLN A 203 -42.10 -0.29 -8.03
N LEU A 204 -42.62 -0.85 -9.13
CA LEU A 204 -42.57 -2.30 -9.37
C LEU A 204 -41.21 -2.68 -9.95
N TYR A 205 -40.64 -3.73 -9.37
CA TYR A 205 -39.47 -4.44 -9.89
C TYR A 205 -39.83 -5.90 -10.07
N GLU A 206 -39.31 -6.52 -11.13
CA GLU A 206 -39.57 -7.92 -11.43
C GLU A 206 -38.39 -8.58 -12.13
N ILE A 207 -38.33 -9.89 -12.03
CA ILE A 207 -37.39 -10.72 -12.77
C ILE A 207 -38.16 -11.72 -13.62
N THR A 208 -37.76 -11.85 -14.88
CA THR A 208 -38.37 -12.78 -15.83
C THR A 208 -37.35 -13.73 -16.41
N LEU A 209 -37.83 -14.90 -16.87
CA LEU A 209 -37.01 -15.87 -17.59
C LEU A 209 -37.17 -15.67 -19.10
N GLU A 210 -36.25 -14.93 -19.70
CA GLU A 210 -36.27 -14.57 -21.11
C GLU A 210 -35.45 -15.55 -21.96
N GLN A 211 -35.58 -15.45 -23.28
CA GLN A 211 -34.70 -16.12 -24.22
C GLN A 211 -33.24 -15.63 -24.11
N ALA A 212 -32.30 -16.42 -24.62
CA ALA A 212 -30.91 -16.01 -24.70
C ALA A 212 -30.78 -14.62 -25.37
N GLY A 213 -30.09 -13.69 -24.69
CA GLY A 213 -29.98 -12.29 -25.11
C GLY A 213 -31.07 -11.35 -24.60
N GLY A 214 -32.06 -11.85 -23.84
CA GLY A 214 -33.13 -11.05 -23.25
C GLY A 214 -34.39 -10.96 -24.11
N SER A 215 -35.32 -10.11 -23.68
CA SER A 215 -36.56 -9.86 -24.41
C SER A 215 -36.30 -9.19 -25.77
N PRO A 216 -36.91 -9.69 -26.87
CA PRO A 216 -36.75 -9.10 -28.19
C PRO A 216 -37.59 -7.83 -28.38
N THR A 217 -38.55 -7.57 -27.49
CA THR A 217 -39.54 -6.49 -27.65
C THR A 217 -39.24 -5.27 -26.80
N GLY A 218 -38.22 -5.34 -25.94
CA GLY A 218 -37.95 -4.32 -24.92
C GLY A 218 -39.01 -4.29 -23.81
N ARG A 219 -39.81 -5.36 -23.68
CA ARG A 219 -40.80 -5.57 -22.62
C ARG A 219 -40.73 -7.01 -22.10
N PRO A 220 -41.10 -7.29 -20.85
CA PRO A 220 -41.13 -8.66 -20.33
C PRO A 220 -41.94 -9.59 -21.26
N THR A 221 -41.32 -10.67 -21.75
CA THR A 221 -41.97 -11.67 -22.63
C THR A 221 -42.01 -13.07 -22.02
N GLY A 222 -41.11 -13.34 -21.08
CA GLY A 222 -41.01 -14.61 -20.37
C GLY A 222 -41.90 -14.69 -19.13
N PRO A 223 -41.98 -15.87 -18.49
CA PRO A 223 -42.66 -16.01 -17.21
C PRO A 223 -41.95 -15.18 -16.13
N ILE A 224 -42.76 -14.58 -15.26
CA ILE A 224 -42.28 -13.83 -14.09
C ILE A 224 -41.84 -14.83 -13.02
N LEU A 225 -40.58 -14.74 -12.60
CA LEU A 225 -40.02 -15.58 -11.54
C LEU A 225 -40.30 -14.99 -10.16
N ALA A 226 -40.18 -13.67 -10.03
CA ALA A 226 -40.47 -12.93 -8.81
C ALA A 226 -40.74 -11.46 -9.11
N LYS A 227 -41.52 -10.82 -8.24
CA LYS A 227 -41.81 -9.39 -8.30
C LYS A 227 -41.98 -8.78 -6.92
N GLY A 228 -41.81 -7.47 -6.83
CA GLY A 228 -41.88 -6.74 -5.57
C GLY A 228 -42.04 -5.25 -5.77
N LEU A 229 -42.47 -4.58 -4.72
CA LEU A 229 -42.62 -3.13 -4.70
C LEU A 229 -41.46 -2.52 -3.90
N ALA A 230 -40.84 -1.50 -4.46
CA ALA A 230 -39.77 -0.76 -3.83
C ALA A 230 -40.26 0.03 -2.62
N LYS A 231 -39.37 0.14 -1.62
CA LYS A 231 -39.50 0.99 -0.43
C LYS A 231 -38.24 1.81 -0.24
N PHE A 232 -38.39 3.04 0.24
CA PHE A 232 -37.26 3.81 0.75
C PHE A 232 -36.64 3.07 1.95
N PRO A 233 -35.31 2.89 2.00
CA PRO A 233 -34.66 2.41 3.22
C PRO A 233 -34.89 3.41 4.36
N ARG A 234 -35.03 2.89 5.57
CA ARG A 234 -35.25 3.67 6.80
C ARG A 234 -34.03 3.64 7.69
#